data_AF-A0A1D8MT74-F1
#
_entry.id   AF-A0A1D8MT74-F1
#
_cell.length_a   1.000
_cell.length_b   1.000
_cell.length_c   1.000
_cell.angle_alpha   90.00
_cell.angle_beta   90.00
_cell.angle_gamma   90.00
#
_symmetry.space_group_name_H-M   'P 1'
#
loop_
_entity.id
_entity.type
_entity.pdbx_description
1 polymer ?
#
loop_
_entity_poly.entity_id
_entity_poly.type
_entity_poly.pdbx_seq_one_letter_code
_entity_poly.pdbx_strand_id
1 'polypeptide(L)'
;MALVYPEITFAYVISLIAGIYGLALLIFLRELRKRPETVMARFKLNREKTTTDFRNMLAGNIVLAFSMVLLLAASISQNEAILNISYTIQILSSSVIVYTISTWVKEYAVK
;
A
#
# COMPACT_ATOMS: atom_id res chain seq x y z
N MET A 1 11.45 -31.62 -8.09
CA MET A 1 11.34 -31.19 -6.68
C MET A 1 11.24 -29.68 -6.69
N ALA A 2 10.04 -29.13 -6.50
CA ALA A 2 9.84 -27.68 -6.52
C ALA A 2 10.46 -27.10 -5.25
N LEU A 3 11.70 -26.62 -5.36
CA LEU A 3 12.30 -25.70 -4.40
C LEU A 3 11.55 -24.37 -4.53
N VAL A 4 10.34 -24.33 -3.98
CA VAL A 4 9.57 -23.09 -3.84
C VAL A 4 10.27 -22.31 -2.74
N TYR A 5 11.16 -21.40 -3.14
CA TYR A 5 11.81 -20.47 -2.22
C TYR A 5 10.71 -19.69 -1.49
N PRO A 6 10.54 -19.87 -0.17
CA PRO A 6 9.42 -19.28 0.57
C PRO A 6 9.41 -17.75 0.46
N GLU A 7 10.58 -17.13 0.28
CA GLU A 7 10.78 -15.70 0.05
C GLU A 7 10.15 -15.23 -1.26
N ILE A 8 10.28 -16.04 -2.32
CA ILE A 8 9.71 -15.74 -3.65
C ILE A 8 8.18 -15.85 -3.58
N THR A 9 7.64 -16.89 -2.95
CA THR A 9 6.18 -17.03 -2.77
C THR A 9 5.60 -15.92 -1.91
N PHE A 10 6.28 -15.55 -0.83
CA PHE A 10 5.89 -14.43 0.02
C PHE A 10 5.90 -13.10 -0.75
N ALA A 11 6.94 -12.83 -1.54
CA ALA A 11 7.02 -11.66 -2.41
C ALA A 11 5.86 -11.62 -3.41
N TYR A 12 5.49 -12.75 -4.02
CA TYR A 12 4.35 -12.83 -4.94
C TYR A 12 3.01 -12.53 -4.26
N VAL A 13 2.75 -13.10 -3.08
CA VAL A 13 1.49 -12.88 -2.35
C VAL A 13 1.34 -11.41 -1.98
N ILE A 14 2.38 -10.80 -1.43
CA ILE A 14 2.28 -9.39 -1.04
C ILE A 14 2.24 -8.49 -2.27
N SER A 15 2.96 -8.82 -3.36
CA SER A 15 2.87 -8.08 -4.62
C SER A 15 1.44 -8.11 -5.19
N LEU A 16 0.74 -9.24 -5.09
CA LEU A 16 -0.65 -9.35 -5.52
C LEU A 16 -1.56 -8.45 -4.67
N ILE A 17 -1.40 -8.47 -3.35
CA ILE A 17 -2.15 -7.60 -2.42
C ILE A 17 -1.88 -6.12 -2.71
N ALA A 18 -0.62 -5.74 -2.89
CA ALA A 18 -0.21 -4.38 -3.22
C ALA A 18 -0.77 -3.91 -4.58
N GLY A 19 -0.81 -4.82 -5.56
CA GLY A 19 -1.40 -4.57 -6.87
C GLY A 19 -2.91 -4.32 -6.79
N ILE A 20 -3.65 -5.20 -6.10
CA ILE A 20 -5.10 -5.05 -5.90
C ILE A 20 -5.41 -3.77 -5.12
N TYR A 21 -4.67 -3.52 -4.04
CA TYR A 21 -4.85 -2.32 -3.23
C TYR A 21 -4.54 -1.04 -4.02
N GLY A 22 -3.44 -1.04 -4.79
CA GLY A 22 -3.08 0.06 -5.68
C GLY A 22 -4.14 0.34 -6.74
N LEU A 23 -4.71 -0.71 -7.35
CA LEU A 23 -5.79 -0.57 -8.31
C LEU A 23 -7.05 0.01 -7.66
N ALA A 24 -7.42 -0.47 -6.47
CA ALA A 24 -8.56 0.04 -5.72
C ALA A 24 -8.38 1.54 -5.38
N LEU A 25 -7.18 1.94 -4.95
CA LEU A 25 -6.84 3.35 -4.77
C LEU A 25 -7.02 4.12 -6.08
N LEU A 26 -6.44 3.69 -7.20
CA LEU A 26 -6.57 4.40 -8.48
C LEU A 26 -8.03 4.55 -8.94
N ILE A 27 -8.86 3.52 -8.76
CA ILE A 27 -10.30 3.59 -9.04
C ILE A 27 -10.97 4.63 -8.14
N PHE A 28 -10.69 4.60 -6.84
CA PHE A 28 -11.24 5.57 -5.91
C PHE A 28 -10.80 7.00 -6.23
N LEU A 29 -9.53 7.22 -6.56
CA LEU A 29 -9.01 8.52 -6.98
C LEU A 29 -9.68 9.02 -8.27
N ARG A 30 -9.90 8.11 -9.23
CA ARG A 30 -10.61 8.43 -10.48
C ARG A 30 -12.04 8.88 -10.18
N GLU A 31 -12.73 8.21 -9.27
CA GLU A 31 -14.10 8.56 -8.89
C GLU A 31 -14.13 9.88 -8.11
N LEU A 32 -13.19 10.09 -7.18
CA LEU A 32 -13.01 11.35 -6.44
C LEU A 32 -12.76 12.53 -7.39
N ARG A 33 -11.99 12.34 -8.47
CA ARG A 33 -11.75 13.39 -9.48
C ARG A 33 -12.98 13.69 -10.33
N LYS A 34 -13.77 12.66 -10.67
CA LYS A 34 -14.98 12.83 -11.49
C LYS A 34 -16.14 13.47 -10.73
N ARG A 35 -16.36 13.03 -9.49
CA ARG A 35 -17.52 13.41 -8.67
C ARG A 35 -17.10 13.67 -7.21
N PRO A 36 -16.25 14.68 -6.97
CA PRO A 36 -15.70 14.94 -5.64
C PRO A 36 -16.80 15.15 -4.60
N GLU A 37 -17.83 15.93 -4.95
CA GLU A 37 -18.92 16.27 -4.03
C GLU A 37 -19.76 15.05 -3.65
N THR A 38 -20.06 14.18 -4.60
CA THR A 38 -20.86 12.97 -4.36
C THR A 38 -20.12 11.97 -3.49
N VAL A 39 -18.83 11.77 -3.74
CA VAL A 39 -17.99 10.86 -2.94
C VAL A 39 -17.76 11.44 -1.55
N MET A 40 -17.48 12.74 -1.45
CA MET A 40 -17.26 13.40 -0.16
C MET A 40 -18.51 13.42 0.71
N ALA A 41 -19.69 13.68 0.13
CA ALA A 41 -20.95 13.64 0.84
C ALA A 41 -21.29 12.20 1.29
N ARG A 42 -21.12 11.21 0.40
CA ARG A 42 -21.42 9.80 0.69
C ARG A 42 -20.62 9.25 1.86
N PHE A 43 -19.37 9.68 2.00
CA PHE A 43 -18.45 9.19 3.03
C PHE A 43 -18.17 10.22 4.14
N LYS A 44 -18.91 11.34 4.18
CA LYS A 44 -18.73 12.45 5.15
C LYS A 44 -17.27 12.95 5.24
N LEU A 45 -16.56 12.99 4.11
CA LEU A 45 -15.12 13.26 4.01
C LEU A 45 -14.77 14.75 4.07
N ASN A 46 -13.68 15.11 4.74
CA ASN A 46 -13.09 16.46 4.69
C ASN A 46 -12.13 16.56 3.50
N ARG A 47 -12.27 17.59 2.65
CA ARG A 47 -11.57 17.70 1.37
C ARG A 47 -10.04 17.76 1.46
N GLU A 48 -9.50 18.62 2.31
CA GLU A 48 -8.05 18.76 2.44
C GLU A 48 -7.42 17.50 3.01
N LYS A 49 -8.00 17.00 4.11
CA LYS A 49 -7.47 15.84 4.82
C LYS A 49 -7.54 14.56 3.98
N THR A 50 -8.67 14.33 3.31
CA THR A 50 -8.85 13.18 2.41
C THR A 50 -7.81 13.15 1.30
N THR A 51 -7.45 14.32 0.76
CA THR A 51 -6.45 14.40 -0.31
C THR A 51 -5.06 14.03 0.22
N THR A 52 -4.72 14.50 1.42
CA THR A 52 -3.45 14.18 2.10
C THR A 52 -3.36 12.70 2.47
N ASP A 53 -4.39 12.15 3.11
CA ASP A 53 -4.44 10.75 3.52
C ASP A 53 -4.35 9.83 2.29
N PHE A 54 -5.06 10.18 1.22
CA PHE A 54 -5.02 9.42 -0.02
C PHE A 54 -3.63 9.45 -0.69
N ARG A 55 -2.96 10.61 -0.68
CA ARG A 55 -1.57 10.71 -1.14
C ARG A 55 -0.63 9.84 -0.30
N ASN A 56 -0.81 9.82 1.02
CA ASN A 56 -0.01 8.99 1.92
C ASN A 56 -0.26 7.49 1.68
N MET A 57 -1.51 7.07 1.49
CA MET A 57 -1.85 5.70 1.15
C MET A 57 -1.24 5.27 -0.20
N LEU A 58 -1.30 6.14 -1.22
CA LEU A 58 -0.73 5.85 -2.53
C LEU A 58 0.80 5.81 -2.48
N ALA A 59 1.44 6.76 -1.80
CA ALA A 59 2.88 6.80 -1.61
C ALA A 59 3.38 5.55 -0.85
N GLY A 60 2.70 5.17 0.24
CA GLY A 60 2.96 3.92 0.95
C GLY A 60 2.87 2.71 0.03
N ASN A 61 1.79 2.59 -0.75
CA ASN A 61 1.63 1.47 -1.67
C ASN A 61 2.71 1.42 -2.76
N ILE A 62 3.16 2.57 -3.28
CA ILE A 62 4.27 2.65 -4.23
C ILE A 62 5.57 2.17 -3.58
N VAL A 63 5.89 2.65 -2.37
CA VAL A 63 7.09 2.23 -1.63
C VAL A 63 7.04 0.72 -1.35
N LEU A 64 5.87 0.17 -1.05
CA LEU A 64 5.67 -1.26 -0.84
C LEU A 64 5.89 -2.06 -2.13
N ALA A 65 5.43 -1.55 -3.27
CA ALA A 65 5.70 -2.19 -4.57
C ALA A 65 7.20 -2.16 -4.92
N PHE A 66 7.89 -1.03 -4.68
CA PHE A 66 9.33 -0.93 -4.92
C PHE A 66 10.15 -1.86 -4.01
N SER A 67 9.76 -2.01 -2.74
CA SER A 67 10.47 -2.90 -1.81
C SER A 67 10.31 -4.38 -2.17
N MET A 68 9.26 -4.76 -2.91
CA MET A 68 9.11 -6.10 -3.48
C MET A 68 10.09 -6.36 -4.62
N VAL A 69 10.32 -5.37 -5.49
CA VAL A 69 11.32 -5.46 -6.56
C VAL A 69 12.72 -5.63 -5.96
N LEU A 70 13.02 -4.88 -4.90
CA LEU A 70 14.27 -5.02 -4.12
C LEU A 70 14.38 -6.39 -3.47
N LEU A 71 13.31 -6.90 -2.85
CA LEU A 71 13.30 -8.23 -2.23
C LEU A 71 13.58 -9.33 -3.26
N LEU A 72 12.97 -9.25 -4.44
CA LEU A 72 13.19 -10.20 -5.54
C LEU A 72 14.64 -10.13 -6.05
N ALA A 73 15.17 -8.92 -6.26
CA ALA A 73 16.56 -8.73 -6.67
C ALA A 73 17.54 -9.25 -5.61
N ALA A 74 17.24 -9.05 -4.33
CA ALA A 74 18.04 -9.55 -3.21
C ALA A 74 18.00 -11.08 -3.12
N SER A 75 16.83 -11.69 -3.36
CA SER A 75 16.66 -13.14 -3.38
C SER A 75 17.43 -13.78 -4.53
N ILE A 76 17.40 -13.17 -5.73
CA ILE A 76 18.14 -13.64 -6.90
C ILE A 76 19.66 -13.49 -6.69
N SER A 77 20.08 -12.37 -6.11
CA SER A 77 21.51 -12.09 -5.85
C SER A 77 22.05 -12.73 -4.57
N GLN A 78 21.21 -13.40 -3.78
CA GLN A 78 21.52 -13.96 -2.46
C GLN A 78 22.21 -12.93 -1.53
N ASN A 79 21.81 -11.66 -1.63
CA ASN A 79 22.41 -10.57 -0.87
C ASN A 79 21.61 -10.29 0.41
N GLU A 80 22.10 -10.81 1.55
CA GLU A 80 21.45 -10.70 2.85
C GLU A 80 21.26 -9.25 3.33
N ALA A 81 22.18 -8.34 3.01
CA ALA A 81 22.04 -6.93 3.39
C ALA A 81 20.85 -6.28 2.68
N ILE A 82 20.66 -6.57 1.39
CA ILE A 82 19.53 -6.06 0.61
C ILE A 82 18.22 -6.75 1.04
N LEU A 83 18.25 -8.04 1.39
CA LEU A 83 17.09 -8.74 1.96
C LEU A 83 16.59 -8.05 3.24
N ASN A 84 17.50 -7.76 4.19
CA ASN A 84 17.16 -7.11 5.46
C ASN A 84 16.60 -5.69 5.27
N ILE A 85 17.19 -4.91 4.37
CA ILE A 85 16.68 -3.57 4.02
C ILE A 85 15.29 -3.69 3.40
N SER A 86 15.07 -4.66 2.51
CA SER A 86 13.79 -4.87 1.84
C SER A 86 12.68 -5.19 2.84
N TYR A 87 12.93 -6.09 3.78
CA TYR A 87 11.97 -6.40 4.85
C TYR A 87 11.67 -5.19 5.75
N THR A 88 12.70 -4.41 6.09
CA THR A 88 12.53 -3.19 6.91
C THR A 88 11.62 -2.17 6.21
N ILE A 89 11.86 -1.92 4.91
CA ILE A 89 11.03 -1.01 4.12
C ILE A 89 9.59 -1.53 4.02
N GLN A 90 9.38 -2.84 3.86
CA GLN A 90 8.05 -3.45 3.82
C GLN A 90 7.28 -3.25 5.13
N ILE A 91 7.92 -3.46 6.28
CA ILE A 91 7.30 -3.25 7.61
C ILE A 91 6.91 -1.78 7.78
N LEU A 92 7.82 -0.85 7.48
CA LEU A 92 7.58 0.58 7.61
C LEU A 92 6.44 1.04 6.70
N SER A 93 6.45 0.63 5.43
CA SER A 93 5.40 1.00 4.49
C SER A 93 4.03 0.43 4.89
N SER A 94 3.98 -0.84 5.29
CA SER A 94 2.76 -1.48 5.78
C SER A 94 2.22 -0.75 7.02
N SER A 95 3.10 -0.33 7.94
CA SER A 95 2.73 0.42 9.13
C SER A 95 2.13 1.78 8.79
N VAL A 96 2.68 2.50 7.80
CA VAL A 96 2.12 3.78 7.32
C VAL A 96 0.73 3.58 6.71
N ILE A 97 0.55 2.53 5.89
CA ILE A 97 -0.75 2.22 5.28
C ILE A 97 -1.78 1.88 6.38
N VAL A 98 -1.45 0.97 7.30
CA VAL A 98 -2.34 0.56 8.39
C VAL A 98 -2.66 1.74 9.31
N TYR A 99 -1.67 2.58 9.64
CA TYR A 99 -1.88 3.79 10.43
C TYR A 99 -2.86 4.72 9.73
N THR A 100 -2.63 5.01 8.45
CA THR A 100 -3.49 5.92 7.67
C THR A 100 -4.91 5.37 7.54
N ILE A 101 -5.09 4.07 7.30
CA ILE A 101 -6.41 3.43 7.28
C ILE A 101 -7.07 3.53 8.67
N SER A 102 -6.32 3.27 9.75
CA SER A 102 -6.85 3.29 11.11
C SER A 102 -7.31 4.68 11.53
N THR A 103 -6.56 5.73 11.18
CA THR A 103 -6.97 7.12 11.41
C THR A 103 -8.22 7.46 10.59
N TRP A 104 -8.25 7.01 9.33
CA TRP A 104 -9.42 7.16 8.45
C TRP A 104 -10.65 6.50 9.07
N VAL A 105 -10.58 5.20 9.42
CA VAL A 105 -11.68 4.45 10.02
C VAL A 105 -12.17 5.10 11.32
N LYS A 106 -11.27 5.50 12.23
CA LYS A 106 -11.68 6.15 13.48
C LYS A 106 -12.41 7.48 13.27
N GLU A 107 -11.99 8.26 12.28
CA GLU A 107 -12.63 9.56 11.99
C GLU A 107 -13.96 9.45 11.27
N TYR A 108 -14.16 8.40 10.47
CA TYR A 108 -15.38 8.20 9.69
C TYR A 108 -16.38 7.22 10.33
N ALA A 109 -15.94 6.33 11.22
CA ALA A 109 -16.82 5.41 11.96
C ALA A 109 -17.48 6.07 13.18
N VAL A 110 -16.90 7.13 13.74
CA VAL A 110 -17.50 7.92 14.83
C VAL A 110 -18.39 9.00 14.24
N LYS A 111 -19.46 8.62 13.51
CA LYS A 111 -20.59 9.50 13.13
C LYS A 111 -21.88 8.73 12.83
#